data_AF-A0A3N1GME6-F1
#
_entry.id   AF-A0A3N1GME6-F1
#
_cell.length_a   1.000
_cell.length_b   1.000
_cell.length_c   1.000
_cell.angle_alpha   90.00
_cell.angle_beta   90.00
_cell.angle_gamma   90.00
#
_symmetry.space_group_name_H-M   'P 1'
#
loop_
_entity.id
_entity.type
_entity.pdbx_description
1 polymer ?
#
loop_
_entity_poly.entity_id
_entity_poly.type
_entity_poly.pdbx_seq_one_letter_code
_entity_poly.pdbx_strand_id
1 'polypeptide(L)'
;MLSLRTLSVLTVAALSLAACGAPEEGPSATATPQFLEPSTAPASAPVSAGPASATPSAAAPSKSPAPTSKPPAAGKAPANVKYVFPVQASNADYHPTHSGYPATDIFADCGEPVVATTSGVVLEISLKDAYVKGRPDGPLNGGLYVSILGDDGVRYYGSHLSSVKSGIEPGVRVRAGQQLGKVGRTGNANNVCHLHYGISPPCAEVGDWDVRRGVVWPAPYLTSWRKGGGRSPVAEVESWEKAHRCKG
;
A
#
# COMPACT_ATOMS: atom_id res chain seq x y z
N MET A 1 43.09 -43.94 -38.32
CA MET A 1 42.74 -45.15 -37.57
C MET A 1 41.73 -44.76 -36.51
N LEU A 2 40.65 -45.51 -36.45
CA LEU A 2 39.41 -45.33 -35.69
C LEU A 2 39.59 -45.87 -34.26
N SER A 3 39.14 -45.14 -33.23
CA SER A 3 38.79 -45.69 -31.88
C SER A 3 38.57 -44.55 -30.88
N LEU A 4 37.63 -44.55 -29.95
CA LEU A 4 36.42 -45.34 -29.73
C LEU A 4 35.64 -44.51 -28.67
N ARG A 5 34.34 -44.28 -28.91
CA ARG A 5 33.44 -43.64 -27.94
C ARG A 5 33.20 -44.59 -26.77
N THR A 6 33.47 -44.18 -25.55
CA THR A 6 32.98 -44.86 -24.34
C THR A 6 31.73 -44.15 -23.83
N LEU A 7 30.57 -44.78 -24.05
CA LEU A 7 29.34 -44.51 -23.30
C LEU A 7 29.50 -45.11 -21.90
N SER A 8 29.37 -44.30 -20.85
CA SER A 8 29.06 -44.79 -19.51
C SER A 8 27.57 -44.67 -19.26
N VAL A 9 26.91 -45.82 -19.29
CA VAL A 9 25.56 -46.04 -18.77
C VAL A 9 25.66 -46.09 -17.25
N LEU A 10 25.01 -45.16 -16.54
CA LEU A 10 24.84 -45.27 -15.09
C LEU A 10 23.39 -45.68 -14.80
N THR A 11 23.30 -46.85 -14.16
CA THR A 11 22.11 -47.57 -13.75
C THR A 11 21.38 -46.87 -12.59
N VAL A 12 20.05 -46.94 -12.67
CA VAL A 12 19.09 -46.51 -11.65
C VAL A 12 19.14 -47.45 -10.45
N ALA A 13 19.23 -46.90 -9.24
CA ALA A 13 18.92 -47.61 -8.00
C ALA A 13 17.80 -46.85 -7.27
N ALA A 14 16.58 -47.38 -7.37
CA ALA A 14 15.44 -46.95 -6.57
C ALA A 14 15.46 -47.73 -5.25
N LEU A 15 15.71 -47.06 -4.12
CA LEU A 15 15.46 -47.61 -2.79
C LEU A 15 14.13 -47.05 -2.27
N SER A 16 13.15 -47.94 -2.18
CA SER A 16 11.88 -47.74 -1.49
C SER A 16 12.06 -48.08 0.00
N LEU A 17 11.97 -47.07 0.85
CA LEU A 17 11.79 -47.22 2.30
C LEU A 17 10.35 -46.87 2.64
N ALA A 18 9.59 -47.89 3.04
CA ALA A 18 8.28 -47.77 3.65
C ALA A 18 8.44 -47.29 5.10
N ALA A 19 7.79 -46.20 5.47
CA ALA A 19 7.61 -45.78 6.85
C ALA A 19 6.10 -45.65 7.13
N CYS A 20 5.63 -46.40 8.13
CA CYS A 20 4.25 -46.39 8.62
C CYS A 20 3.99 -45.12 9.46
N GLY A 21 2.75 -44.65 9.41
CA GLY A 21 2.33 -43.35 9.93
C GLY A 21 2.00 -43.27 11.43
N ALA A 22 1.82 -42.02 11.86
CA ALA A 22 0.90 -41.58 12.91
C ALA A 22 0.45 -40.14 12.58
N PRO A 23 -0.75 -39.70 13.02
CA PRO A 23 -1.35 -38.44 12.58
C PRO A 23 -1.03 -37.30 13.56
N GLU A 24 -0.47 -36.20 13.08
CA GLU A 24 -0.47 -34.94 13.82
C GLU A 24 -1.08 -33.81 12.96
N GLU A 25 -2.17 -33.29 13.52
CA GLU A 25 -2.78 -31.97 13.39
C GLU A 25 -2.40 -31.11 12.17
N GLY A 26 -3.35 -30.99 11.24
CA GLY A 26 -3.24 -30.13 10.08
C GLY A 26 -3.16 -28.63 10.43
N PRO A 27 -2.40 -27.83 9.67
CA PRO A 27 -2.34 -26.40 9.89
C PRO A 27 -3.67 -25.75 9.50
N SER A 28 -4.15 -24.89 10.40
CA SER A 28 -5.26 -23.97 10.21
C SER A 28 -5.16 -23.27 8.84
N ALA A 29 -6.27 -23.28 8.10
CA ALA A 29 -6.38 -22.70 6.77
C ALA A 29 -5.90 -21.24 6.78
N THR A 30 -4.75 -20.99 6.13
CA THR A 30 -4.30 -19.64 5.80
C THR A 30 -5.35 -19.00 4.90
N ALA A 31 -6.09 -18.03 5.45
CA ALA A 31 -6.99 -17.20 4.65
C ALA A 31 -6.18 -16.59 3.49
N THR A 32 -6.57 -16.90 2.25
CA THR A 32 -5.97 -16.29 1.06
C THR A 32 -6.16 -14.77 1.17
N PRO A 33 -5.08 -13.96 1.09
CA PRO A 33 -5.23 -12.52 1.17
C PRO A 33 -6.07 -12.04 -0.02
N GLN A 34 -7.22 -11.45 0.25
CA GLN A 34 -8.09 -10.92 -0.77
C GLN A 34 -7.58 -9.52 -1.18
N PHE A 35 -7.75 -9.15 -2.45
CA PHE A 35 -7.50 -7.78 -2.90
C PHE A 35 -8.85 -7.20 -3.28
N LEU A 36 -9.10 -5.96 -2.84
CA LEU A 36 -10.30 -5.25 -3.25
C LEU A 36 -9.99 -4.65 -4.63
N GLU A 37 -10.51 -5.31 -5.67
CA GLU A 37 -10.48 -4.76 -7.03
C GLU A 37 -11.60 -3.71 -7.19
N PRO A 38 -11.38 -2.63 -7.96
CA PRO A 38 -12.43 -1.67 -8.24
C PRO A 38 -13.53 -2.31 -9.10
N SER A 39 -14.76 -2.34 -8.58
CA SER A 39 -15.95 -2.75 -9.33
C SER A 39 -16.32 -1.69 -10.36
N THR A 40 -16.13 -2.00 -11.64
CA THR A 40 -16.73 -1.27 -12.77
C THR A 40 -18.13 -1.83 -13.04
N ALA A 41 -19.11 -1.47 -12.22
CA ALA A 41 -20.51 -1.75 -12.51
C ALA A 41 -21.15 -0.56 -13.27
N PRO A 42 -21.81 -0.78 -14.43
CA PRO A 42 -22.60 0.25 -15.08
C PRO A 42 -23.90 0.51 -14.32
N ALA A 43 -24.33 1.77 -14.30
CA ALA A 43 -25.59 2.20 -13.70
C ALA A 43 -26.79 1.67 -14.50
N SER A 44 -27.81 1.18 -13.81
CA SER A 44 -29.18 1.04 -14.32
C SER A 44 -30.19 1.29 -13.21
N ALA A 45 -31.29 1.92 -13.62
CA ALA A 45 -32.21 2.78 -12.88
C ALA A 45 -33.27 2.02 -12.02
N PRO A 46 -34.22 2.71 -11.35
CA PRO A 46 -34.75 2.30 -10.05
C PRO A 46 -36.02 1.42 -10.12
N VAL A 47 -36.28 0.69 -9.03
CA VAL A 47 -37.59 0.13 -8.73
C VAL A 47 -38.11 0.70 -7.40
N SER A 48 -39.25 1.38 -7.48
CA SER A 48 -40.07 1.78 -6.32
C SER A 48 -41.06 0.67 -5.98
N ALA A 49 -41.15 0.29 -4.70
CA ALA A 49 -42.34 -0.31 -4.13
C ALA A 49 -42.37 -0.12 -2.60
N GLY A 50 -43.31 0.72 -2.14
CA GLY A 50 -44.21 0.58 -0.98
C GLY A 50 -43.68 0.25 0.43
N PRO A 51 -44.14 0.95 1.49
CA PRO A 51 -43.72 0.71 2.87
C PRO A 51 -44.56 -0.39 3.53
N ALA A 52 -43.91 -1.32 4.24
CA ALA A 52 -44.57 -2.20 5.20
C ALA A 52 -43.87 -2.02 6.57
N SER A 53 -44.62 -1.42 7.49
CA SER A 53 -44.28 -1.35 8.91
C SER A 53 -44.36 -2.75 9.52
N ALA A 54 -43.30 -3.16 10.21
CA ALA A 54 -43.36 -4.21 11.21
C ALA A 54 -42.52 -3.76 12.43
N THR A 55 -43.19 -3.75 13.58
CA THR A 55 -42.70 -3.39 14.91
C THR A 55 -41.56 -4.29 15.43
N PRO A 56 -40.77 -3.81 16.42
CA PRO A 56 -39.49 -4.42 16.79
C PRO A 56 -39.67 -5.57 17.80
N SER A 57 -38.99 -6.69 17.55
CA SER A 57 -38.79 -7.74 18.56
C SER A 57 -37.39 -7.63 19.14
N ALA A 58 -37.33 -7.35 20.43
CA ALA A 58 -36.12 -7.24 21.23
C ALA A 58 -35.31 -8.55 21.21
N ALA A 59 -34.03 -8.45 20.88
CA ALA A 59 -33.02 -9.48 21.15
C ALA A 59 -31.91 -8.86 22.01
N ALA A 60 -31.59 -9.56 23.10
CA ALA A 60 -30.70 -9.15 24.19
C ALA A 60 -29.22 -9.00 23.75
N PRO A 61 -28.40 -8.25 24.51
CA PRO A 61 -27.08 -7.81 24.07
C PRO A 61 -26.02 -8.90 24.26
N SER A 62 -25.45 -9.38 23.15
CA SER A 62 -24.19 -10.13 23.16
C SER A 62 -23.03 -9.17 23.41
N LYS A 63 -22.46 -9.24 24.61
CA LYS A 63 -21.22 -8.54 24.99
C LYS A 63 -20.04 -9.16 24.21
N SER A 64 -19.68 -8.55 23.09
CA SER A 64 -18.37 -8.76 22.46
C SER A 64 -17.56 -7.47 22.62
N PRO A 65 -16.38 -7.50 23.27
CA PRO A 65 -15.58 -6.30 23.47
C PRO A 65 -14.98 -5.87 22.11
N ALA A 66 -15.43 -4.72 21.62
CA ALA A 66 -14.77 -4.02 20.52
C ALA A 66 -13.34 -3.66 20.94
N PRO A 67 -12.30 -3.92 20.13
CA PRO A 67 -11.00 -3.35 20.38
C PRO A 67 -11.05 -1.88 19.98
N THR A 68 -11.47 -1.01 20.90
CA THR A 68 -11.24 0.43 20.80
C THR A 68 -9.79 0.71 21.18
N SER A 69 -8.84 0.37 20.32
CA SER A 69 -7.50 0.97 20.41
C SER A 69 -7.53 2.29 19.65
N LYS A 70 -7.85 3.36 20.38
CA LYS A 70 -7.56 4.74 19.99
C LYS A 70 -6.13 4.80 19.40
N PRO A 71 -5.92 5.41 18.21
CA PRO A 71 -4.57 5.60 17.68
C PRO A 71 -3.70 6.30 18.74
N PRO A 72 -2.45 5.86 18.95
CA PRO A 72 -1.57 6.54 19.88
C PRO A 72 -1.43 7.99 19.41
N ALA A 73 -1.73 8.94 20.31
CA ALA A 73 -1.34 10.33 20.10
C ALA A 73 0.16 10.36 19.79
N ALA A 74 0.55 11.24 18.85
CA ALA A 74 1.93 11.43 18.37
C ALA A 74 2.93 11.48 19.53
N GLY A 75 3.46 10.31 19.87
CA GLY A 75 4.57 10.13 20.78
C GLY A 75 5.85 10.19 19.97
N LYS A 76 6.85 10.87 20.54
CA LYS A 76 8.24 10.97 20.04
C LYS A 76 8.64 9.79 19.15
N ALA A 77 9.05 10.07 17.92
CA ALA A 77 9.49 9.07 16.94
C ALA A 77 10.39 8.02 17.61
N PRO A 78 10.12 6.71 17.46
CA PRO A 78 10.95 5.70 18.07
C PRO A 78 12.36 5.77 17.47
N ALA A 79 13.37 5.74 18.33
CA ALA A 79 14.74 5.56 17.88
C ALA A 79 14.82 4.17 17.20
N ASN A 80 15.27 4.14 15.93
CA ASN A 80 15.35 2.97 15.02
C ASN A 80 14.16 2.77 14.08
N VAL A 81 13.93 3.74 13.18
CA VAL A 81 12.96 3.61 12.09
C VAL A 81 13.59 2.90 10.91
N LYS A 82 12.97 1.81 10.46
CA LYS A 82 13.37 1.08 9.24
C LYS A 82 12.65 1.69 8.04
N TYR A 83 13.40 1.95 6.99
CA TYR A 83 12.86 2.38 5.70
C TYR A 83 13.03 1.29 4.63
N VAL A 84 12.04 1.16 3.77
CA VAL A 84 11.96 0.20 2.68
C VAL A 84 11.56 0.95 1.41
N PHE A 85 12.18 0.59 0.29
CA PHE A 85 11.79 1.11 -1.02
C PHE A 85 10.33 0.69 -1.34
N PRO A 86 9.42 1.61 -1.71
CA PRO A 86 7.97 1.38 -1.67
C PRO A 86 7.42 0.45 -2.76
N VAL A 87 8.22 0.07 -3.76
CA VAL A 87 7.80 -0.84 -4.85
C VAL A 87 8.72 -2.06 -4.88
N GLN A 88 8.16 -3.26 -4.69
CA GLN A 88 8.92 -4.51 -4.74
C GLN A 88 8.95 -5.09 -6.15
N ALA A 89 9.68 -4.44 -7.06
CA ALA A 89 9.86 -4.90 -8.43
C ALA A 89 11.31 -4.78 -8.88
N SER A 90 11.78 -5.70 -9.71
CA SER A 90 13.14 -5.67 -10.26
C SER A 90 13.33 -4.58 -11.31
N ASN A 91 12.25 -4.16 -11.98
CA ASN A 91 12.22 -3.13 -13.01
C ASN A 91 11.77 -1.75 -12.51
N ALA A 92 11.66 -1.55 -11.18
CA ALA A 92 11.23 -0.26 -10.63
C ALA A 92 12.28 0.83 -10.87
N ASP A 93 11.92 1.90 -11.57
CA ASP A 93 12.79 3.07 -11.82
C ASP A 93 12.04 4.38 -11.55
N TYR A 94 12.78 5.46 -11.30
CA TYR A 94 12.19 6.79 -11.04
C TYR A 94 13.11 7.91 -11.47
N HIS A 95 12.50 9.04 -11.86
CA HIS A 95 13.24 10.28 -12.10
C HIS A 95 13.39 11.08 -10.80
N PRO A 96 14.49 11.83 -10.58
CA PRO A 96 14.68 12.61 -9.36
C PRO A 96 13.73 13.82 -9.21
N THR A 97 12.89 14.10 -10.20
CA THR A 97 11.99 15.24 -10.24
C THR A 97 10.59 14.81 -10.68
N HIS A 98 9.62 15.68 -10.39
CA HIS A 98 8.20 15.54 -10.73
C HIS A 98 7.70 16.93 -11.16
N SER A 99 6.71 16.99 -12.06
CA SER A 99 6.25 18.26 -12.60
C SER A 99 5.37 19.01 -11.60
N GLY A 100 5.66 20.30 -11.41
CA GLY A 100 4.82 21.24 -10.65
C GLY A 100 4.94 21.20 -9.13
N TYR A 101 5.34 20.09 -8.50
CA TYR A 101 5.48 19.99 -7.04
C TYR A 101 6.37 18.81 -6.60
N PRO A 102 6.85 18.82 -5.33
CA PRO A 102 7.67 17.74 -4.80
C PRO A 102 6.92 16.41 -4.68
N ALA A 103 7.28 15.46 -5.53
CA ALA A 103 6.88 14.06 -5.49
C ALA A 103 7.83 13.23 -6.35
N THR A 104 7.60 11.93 -6.48
CA THR A 104 8.33 11.08 -7.42
C THR A 104 7.40 10.01 -7.97
N ASP A 105 7.38 9.87 -9.30
CA ASP A 105 6.76 8.72 -9.95
C ASP A 105 7.74 7.57 -10.04
N ILE A 106 7.37 6.44 -9.46
CA ILE A 106 8.12 5.19 -9.50
C ILE A 106 7.45 4.29 -10.54
N PHE A 107 8.05 4.20 -11.72
CA PHE A 107 7.58 3.37 -12.82
C PHE A 107 7.94 1.91 -12.57
N ALA A 108 6.95 1.05 -12.71
CA ALA A 108 7.08 -0.42 -12.64
C ALA A 108 5.88 -1.03 -13.37
N ASP A 109 5.92 -2.33 -13.62
CA ASP A 109 4.80 -3.01 -14.25
C ASP A 109 3.52 -2.90 -13.40
N CYS A 110 2.37 -2.79 -14.07
CA CYS A 110 1.09 -2.85 -13.37
C CYS A 110 0.98 -4.18 -12.61
N GLY A 111 0.49 -4.13 -11.37
CA GLY A 111 0.34 -5.30 -10.52
C GLY A 111 1.49 -5.53 -9.54
N GLU A 112 2.63 -4.85 -9.73
CA GLU A 112 3.78 -4.98 -8.84
C GLU A 112 3.45 -4.56 -7.40
N PRO A 113 3.99 -5.23 -6.36
CA PRO A 113 3.62 -4.94 -4.97
C PRO A 113 4.07 -3.54 -4.54
N VAL A 114 3.12 -2.76 -4.02
CA VAL A 114 3.39 -1.53 -3.29
C VAL A 114 3.38 -1.84 -1.80
N VAL A 115 4.43 -1.44 -1.08
CA VAL A 115 4.64 -1.76 0.34
C VAL A 115 4.80 -0.51 1.19
N ALA A 116 4.53 -0.65 2.49
CA ALA A 116 4.76 0.41 3.46
C ALA A 116 6.26 0.72 3.57
N THR A 117 6.65 1.96 3.29
CA THR A 117 8.04 2.39 3.40
C THR A 117 8.55 2.30 4.83
N THR A 118 7.71 2.56 5.81
CA THR A 118 8.04 2.36 7.22
C THR A 118 6.84 1.82 7.99
N SER A 119 7.08 1.38 9.23
CA SER A 119 6.00 0.99 10.14
C SER A 119 5.20 2.23 10.53
N GLY A 120 3.89 2.09 10.70
CA GLY A 120 3.03 3.23 10.95
C GLY A 120 1.56 2.84 11.02
N VAL A 121 0.70 3.85 10.96
CA VAL A 121 -0.76 3.71 10.97
C VAL A 121 -1.32 4.26 9.67
N VAL A 122 -2.22 3.52 9.03
CA VAL A 122 -2.94 3.99 7.83
C VAL A 122 -3.84 5.17 8.23
N LEU A 123 -3.66 6.31 7.56
CA LEU A 123 -4.48 7.51 7.76
C LEU A 123 -5.73 7.46 6.88
N GLU A 124 -5.53 7.30 5.58
CA GLU A 124 -6.56 7.45 4.56
C GLU A 124 -6.33 6.47 3.43
N ILE A 125 -7.42 5.97 2.85
CA ILE A 125 -7.40 5.18 1.62
C ILE A 125 -8.46 5.68 0.65
N SER A 126 -8.23 5.47 -0.63
CA SER A 126 -9.28 5.49 -1.65
C SER A 126 -9.35 4.14 -2.33
N LEU A 127 -10.55 3.57 -2.35
CA LEU A 127 -10.85 2.28 -2.97
C LEU A 127 -11.62 2.43 -4.30
N LYS A 128 -11.96 3.67 -4.67
CA LYS A 128 -12.77 3.96 -5.85
C LYS A 128 -12.06 4.99 -6.72
N ASP A 129 -11.91 4.66 -8.00
CA ASP A 129 -11.48 5.64 -8.98
C ASP A 129 -12.68 6.51 -9.39
N ALA A 130 -12.71 7.73 -8.85
CA ALA A 130 -13.74 8.74 -9.16
C ALA A 130 -13.17 9.89 -10.00
N TYR A 131 -11.95 9.73 -10.53
CA TYR A 131 -11.33 10.74 -11.39
C TYR A 131 -12.12 10.91 -12.69
N VAL A 132 -12.21 12.15 -13.15
CA VAL A 132 -12.80 12.51 -14.43
C VAL A 132 -11.79 13.34 -15.22
N LYS A 133 -11.38 12.81 -16.38
CA LYS A 133 -10.40 13.46 -17.24
C LYS A 133 -10.84 14.87 -17.65
N GLY A 134 -9.92 15.82 -17.57
CA GLY A 134 -10.15 17.21 -17.96
C GLY A 134 -10.78 18.09 -16.88
N ARG A 135 -11.03 17.56 -15.68
CA ARG A 135 -11.35 18.38 -14.51
C ARG A 135 -10.07 19.07 -13.97
N PRO A 136 -10.20 20.22 -13.29
CA PRO A 136 -9.08 20.80 -12.56
C PRO A 136 -8.49 19.81 -11.56
N ASP A 137 -7.20 19.95 -11.28
CA ASP A 137 -6.51 19.13 -10.29
C ASP A 137 -7.19 19.23 -8.92
N GLY A 138 -7.29 18.09 -8.24
CA GLY A 138 -7.96 18.01 -6.96
C GLY A 138 -7.81 16.65 -6.27
N PRO A 139 -8.60 16.40 -5.21
CA PRO A 139 -8.47 15.23 -4.36
C PRO A 139 -8.69 13.90 -5.08
N LEU A 140 -9.36 13.92 -6.24
CA LEU A 140 -9.67 12.74 -7.04
C LEU A 140 -8.54 12.32 -7.97
N ASN A 141 -7.51 13.16 -8.18
CA ASN A 141 -6.42 12.89 -9.11
C ASN A 141 -5.64 11.61 -8.77
N GLY A 142 -5.59 11.20 -7.49
CA GLY A 142 -4.84 10.02 -7.06
C GLY A 142 -5.48 8.68 -7.43
N GLY A 143 -6.76 8.64 -7.83
CA GLY A 143 -7.46 7.36 -8.03
C GLY A 143 -7.52 6.53 -6.75
N LEU A 144 -7.05 5.28 -6.81
CA LEU A 144 -6.86 4.46 -5.62
C LEU A 144 -5.52 4.80 -4.95
N TYR A 145 -5.53 4.90 -3.63
CA TYR A 145 -4.34 5.27 -2.88
C TYR A 145 -4.37 4.77 -1.44
N VAL A 146 -3.19 4.80 -0.81
CA VAL A 146 -3.00 4.62 0.63
C VAL A 146 -2.11 5.74 1.16
N SER A 147 -2.46 6.30 2.32
CA SER A 147 -1.64 7.22 3.09
C SER A 147 -1.37 6.67 4.48
N ILE A 148 -0.12 6.77 4.94
CA ILE A 148 0.35 6.23 6.23
C ILE A 148 1.04 7.32 7.01
N LEU A 149 0.69 7.45 8.29
CA LEU A 149 1.50 8.13 9.29
C LEU A 149 2.57 7.16 9.76
N GLY A 150 3.81 7.40 9.33
CA GLY A 150 4.96 6.65 9.78
C GLY A 150 5.20 6.85 11.27
N ASP A 151 5.82 5.86 11.91
CA ASP A 151 6.25 5.96 13.30
C ASP A 151 7.26 7.09 13.53
N ASP A 152 7.95 7.52 12.47
CA ASP A 152 8.81 8.70 12.48
C ASP A 152 8.06 10.04 12.47
N GLY A 153 6.73 10.03 12.43
CA GLY A 153 5.89 11.23 12.36
C GLY A 153 5.72 11.79 10.95
N VAL A 154 6.24 11.13 9.92
CA VAL A 154 6.14 11.56 8.52
C VAL A 154 4.97 10.88 7.83
N ARG A 155 4.25 11.60 6.97
CA ARG A 155 3.25 11.01 6.10
C ARG A 155 3.87 10.51 4.80
N TYR A 156 3.58 9.25 4.49
CA TYR A 156 3.93 8.58 3.24
C TYR A 156 2.66 8.30 2.44
N TYR A 157 2.66 8.70 1.18
CA TYR A 157 1.51 8.63 0.30
C TYR A 157 1.86 7.90 -0.99
N GLY A 158 1.01 6.96 -1.39
CA GLY A 158 1.14 6.20 -2.63
C GLY A 158 -0.18 6.11 -3.38
N SER A 159 -0.22 6.55 -4.63
CA SER A 159 -1.46 6.56 -5.45
C SER A 159 -1.31 5.93 -6.82
N HIS A 160 -2.38 6.04 -7.61
CA HIS A 160 -2.56 5.34 -8.90
C HIS A 160 -2.61 3.82 -8.76
N LEU A 161 -2.94 3.31 -7.58
CA LEU A 161 -2.94 1.87 -7.31
C LEU A 161 -3.97 1.15 -8.20
N SER A 162 -3.70 -0.09 -8.58
CA SER A 162 -4.69 -0.94 -9.25
C SER A 162 -5.64 -1.60 -8.25
N SER A 163 -5.15 -1.85 -7.03
CA SER A 163 -5.93 -2.39 -5.91
C SER A 163 -5.26 -2.03 -4.59
N VAL A 164 -6.08 -1.98 -3.54
CA VAL A 164 -5.64 -1.94 -2.15
C VAL A 164 -5.88 -3.32 -1.55
N LYS A 165 -4.90 -3.83 -0.79
CA LYS A 165 -4.97 -5.14 -0.17
C LYS A 165 -6.07 -5.18 0.90
N SER A 166 -6.80 -6.29 1.02
CA SER A 166 -7.80 -6.47 2.09
C SER A 166 -7.18 -6.25 3.47
N GLY A 167 -7.92 -5.59 4.37
CA GLY A 167 -7.46 -5.29 5.72
C GLY A 167 -6.51 -4.09 5.82
N ILE A 168 -6.21 -3.41 4.71
CA ILE A 168 -5.62 -2.08 4.74
C ILE A 168 -6.78 -1.08 4.82
N GLU A 169 -6.97 -0.53 6.01
CA GLU A 169 -8.07 0.37 6.36
C GLU A 169 -7.57 1.48 7.30
N PRO A 170 -8.22 2.67 7.32
CA PRO A 170 -7.86 3.72 8.28
C PRO A 170 -7.78 3.22 9.72
N GLY A 171 -6.72 3.61 10.43
CA GLY A 171 -6.42 3.16 11.79
C GLY A 171 -5.65 1.84 11.89
N VAL A 172 -5.49 1.08 10.80
CA VAL A 172 -4.73 -0.17 10.81
C VAL A 172 -3.23 0.10 10.93
N ARG A 173 -2.58 -0.63 11.84
CA ARG A 173 -1.12 -0.66 11.97
C ARG A 173 -0.50 -1.48 10.83
N VAL A 174 0.51 -0.93 10.19
CA VAL A 174 1.31 -1.61 9.16
C VAL A 174 2.78 -1.68 9.59
N ARG A 175 3.49 -2.70 9.10
CA ARG A 175 4.94 -2.84 9.29
C ARG A 175 5.70 -2.41 8.04
N ALA A 176 6.92 -1.89 8.20
CA ALA A 176 7.81 -1.62 7.08
C ALA A 176 7.95 -2.86 6.16
N GLY A 177 7.69 -2.69 4.87
CA GLY A 177 7.68 -3.76 3.86
C GLY A 177 6.37 -4.56 3.75
N GLN A 178 5.37 -4.28 4.59
CA GLN A 178 4.05 -4.90 4.45
C GLN A 178 3.37 -4.41 3.17
N GLN A 179 2.84 -5.34 2.37
CA GLN A 179 2.11 -5.00 1.15
C GLN A 179 0.82 -4.24 1.47
N LEU A 180 0.65 -3.11 0.80
CA LEU A 180 -0.49 -2.20 0.90
C LEU A 180 -1.43 -2.33 -0.29
N GLY A 181 -0.87 -2.59 -1.46
CA GLY A 181 -1.61 -2.63 -2.72
C GLY A 181 -0.72 -3.06 -3.87
N LYS A 182 -1.11 -2.63 -5.06
CA LYS A 182 -0.41 -2.94 -6.30
C LYS A 182 -0.28 -1.70 -7.17
N VAL A 183 0.85 -1.58 -7.87
CA VAL A 183 1.09 -0.55 -8.89
C VAL A 183 -0.06 -0.62 -9.91
N GLY A 184 -0.51 0.54 -10.36
CA GLY A 184 -1.61 0.66 -11.30
C GLY A 184 -1.53 1.94 -12.10
N ARG A 185 -2.69 2.37 -12.58
CA ARG A 185 -2.87 3.53 -13.45
C ARG A 185 -4.20 4.24 -13.21
N THR A 186 -4.77 4.09 -12.02
CA THR A 186 -6.05 4.73 -11.66
C THR A 186 -5.85 6.23 -11.45
N GLY A 187 -6.91 7.02 -11.55
CA GLY A 187 -6.81 8.48 -11.41
C GLY A 187 -6.16 9.16 -12.62
N ASN A 188 -5.48 10.28 -12.37
CA ASN A 188 -4.80 11.08 -13.39
C ASN A 188 -3.41 10.52 -13.77
N ALA A 189 -3.31 9.20 -13.95
CA ALA A 189 -2.05 8.51 -14.25
C ALA A 189 -1.69 8.49 -15.74
N ASN A 190 -2.47 9.17 -16.60
CA ASN A 190 -2.33 9.16 -18.06
C ASN A 190 -2.25 7.74 -18.67
N ASN A 191 -2.92 6.76 -18.04
CA ASN A 191 -2.90 5.34 -18.45
C ASN A 191 -1.49 4.69 -18.41
N VAL A 192 -0.53 5.27 -17.68
CA VAL A 192 0.82 4.73 -17.49
C VAL A 192 0.92 4.07 -16.10
N CYS A 193 1.48 2.87 -16.02
CA CYS A 193 1.67 2.17 -14.75
C CYS A 193 2.79 2.81 -13.93
N HIS A 194 2.48 3.34 -12.77
CA HIS A 194 3.45 3.87 -11.81
C HIS A 194 2.84 4.00 -10.42
N LEU A 195 3.70 4.18 -9.42
CA LEU A 195 3.34 4.68 -8.10
C LEU A 195 3.71 6.17 -8.04
N HIS A 196 2.72 7.06 -7.96
CA HIS A 196 2.99 8.42 -7.50
C HIS A 196 3.28 8.35 -6.00
N TYR A 197 4.46 8.80 -5.60
CA TYR A 197 4.95 8.70 -4.23
C TYR A 197 5.18 10.10 -3.63
N GLY A 198 4.49 10.39 -2.54
CA GLY A 198 4.55 11.65 -1.80
C GLY A 198 5.14 11.48 -0.40
N ILE A 199 5.95 12.46 0.01
CA ILE A 199 6.43 12.64 1.39
C ILE A 199 5.95 14.00 1.88
N SER A 200 5.32 14.02 3.06
CA SER A 200 4.73 15.24 3.62
C SER A 200 4.58 15.18 5.14
N PRO A 201 4.36 16.31 5.83
CA PRO A 201 3.83 16.28 7.19
C PRO A 201 2.37 15.79 7.21
N PRO A 202 1.91 15.20 8.32
CA PRO A 202 0.55 14.71 8.47
C PRO A 202 -0.45 15.83 8.84
N CYS A 203 -0.27 17.04 8.31
CA CYS A 203 -0.98 18.28 8.68
C CYS A 203 -2.44 18.11 9.15
N ALA A 204 -3.38 17.86 8.23
CA ALA A 204 -4.78 17.59 8.60
C ALA A 204 -5.06 16.09 8.83
N GLU A 205 -4.01 15.26 8.73
CA GLU A 205 -4.01 13.80 8.63
C GLU A 205 -4.75 13.25 7.39
N VAL A 206 -5.97 13.74 7.13
CA VAL A 206 -6.87 13.34 6.05
C VAL A 206 -7.46 14.56 5.33
N GLY A 207 -7.82 14.41 4.05
CA GLY A 207 -8.56 15.44 3.30
C GLY A 207 -7.75 16.67 2.82
N ASP A 208 -6.50 16.85 3.26
CA ASP A 208 -5.54 17.88 2.82
C ASP A 208 -4.78 17.45 1.56
N TRP A 209 -5.51 17.21 0.47
CA TRP A 209 -4.96 16.62 -0.76
C TRP A 209 -3.71 17.32 -1.32
N ASP A 210 -3.65 18.65 -1.22
CA ASP A 210 -2.54 19.48 -1.71
C ASP A 210 -1.21 19.17 -1.01
N VAL A 211 -1.27 18.88 0.29
CA VAL A 211 -0.10 18.50 1.09
C VAL A 211 0.15 17.00 0.99
N ARG A 212 -0.92 16.18 1.00
CA ARG A 212 -0.87 14.72 0.93
C ARG A 212 -0.10 14.21 -0.28
N ARG A 213 -0.27 14.86 -1.44
CA ARG A 213 0.40 14.48 -2.69
C ARG A 213 1.92 14.63 -2.65
N GLY A 214 2.46 15.37 -1.69
CA GLY A 214 3.90 15.53 -1.48
C GLY A 214 4.34 16.99 -1.45
N VAL A 215 5.24 17.29 -0.52
CA VAL A 215 5.86 18.62 -0.33
C VAL A 215 7.36 18.55 -0.06
N VAL A 216 7.89 17.33 0.07
CA VAL A 216 9.32 17.01 0.18
C VAL A 216 9.72 16.10 -0.97
N TRP A 217 10.86 16.38 -1.61
CA TRP A 217 11.36 15.61 -2.76
C TRP A 217 11.76 14.19 -2.34
N PRO A 218 11.09 13.11 -2.81
CA PRO A 218 11.37 11.77 -2.34
C PRO A 218 12.71 11.17 -2.83
N ALA A 219 13.21 11.62 -3.99
CA ALA A 219 14.32 10.97 -4.69
C ALA A 219 15.60 10.71 -3.85
N PRO A 220 16.10 11.63 -2.99
CA PRO A 220 17.26 11.36 -2.14
C PRO A 220 17.01 10.23 -1.14
N TYR A 221 15.79 10.12 -0.64
CA TYR A 221 15.37 9.09 0.32
C TYR A 221 15.17 7.74 -0.38
N LEU A 222 14.45 7.74 -1.50
CA LEU A 222 14.27 6.57 -2.36
C LEU A 222 15.63 5.96 -2.77
N THR A 223 16.61 6.81 -3.11
CA THR A 223 17.98 6.37 -3.48
C THR A 223 18.68 5.66 -2.32
N SER A 224 18.47 6.14 -1.08
CA SER A 224 19.00 5.49 0.12
C SER A 224 18.29 4.16 0.37
N TRP A 225 16.96 4.16 0.42
CA TRP A 225 16.16 3.00 0.79
C TRP A 225 16.26 1.85 -0.23
N ARG A 226 16.43 2.16 -1.52
CA ARG A 226 16.69 1.17 -2.57
C ARG A 226 17.96 0.35 -2.29
N LYS A 227 18.95 0.94 -1.62
CA LYS A 227 20.23 0.30 -1.24
C LYS A 227 20.20 -0.25 0.19
N GLY A 228 19.03 -0.30 0.83
CA GLY A 228 18.88 -0.69 2.24
C GLY A 228 19.36 0.36 3.24
N GLY A 229 19.59 1.60 2.80
CA GLY A 229 20.00 2.70 3.67
C GLY A 229 18.84 3.27 4.51
N GLY A 230 19.19 4.01 5.57
CA GLY A 230 18.25 4.55 6.55
C GLY A 230 18.08 6.07 6.52
N ARG A 231 18.27 6.74 5.37
CA ARG A 231 18.14 8.21 5.29
C ARG A 231 16.71 8.62 5.68
N SER A 232 16.58 9.43 6.73
CA SER A 232 15.29 9.87 7.26
C SER A 232 14.86 11.22 6.68
N PRO A 233 13.57 11.39 6.29
CA PRO A 233 13.03 12.66 5.80
C PRO A 233 12.53 13.59 6.91
N VAL A 234 12.56 13.17 8.18
CA VAL A 234 11.96 13.89 9.31
C VAL A 234 12.40 15.36 9.36
N ALA A 235 13.71 15.63 9.32
CA ALA A 235 14.22 16.99 9.44
C ALA A 235 13.77 17.91 8.28
N GLU A 236 13.63 17.37 7.06
CA GLU A 236 13.16 18.16 5.92
C GLU A 236 11.65 18.42 6.01
N VAL A 237 10.88 17.42 6.45
CA VAL A 237 9.44 17.53 6.70
C VAL A 237 9.15 18.56 7.80
N GLU A 238 9.85 18.49 8.94
CA GLU A 238 9.71 19.45 10.04
C GLU A 238 10.08 20.88 9.61
N SER A 239 11.14 21.02 8.80
CA SER A 239 11.55 22.30 8.25
C SER A 239 10.48 22.89 7.32
N TRP A 240 9.92 22.06 6.44
CA TRP A 240 8.83 22.47 5.56
C TRP A 240 7.59 22.88 6.36
N GLU A 241 7.18 22.07 7.34
CA GLU A 241 5.99 22.31 8.16
C GLU A 241 6.11 23.64 8.92
N LYS A 242 7.28 23.91 9.52
CA LYS A 242 7.55 25.17 10.21
C LYS A 242 7.47 26.39 9.27
N ALA A 243 8.03 26.27 8.07
CA ALA A 243 8.07 27.36 7.11
C ALA A 243 6.69 27.67 6.50
N HIS A 244 5.88 26.64 6.23
CA HIS A 244 4.63 26.78 5.47
C HIS A 244 3.38 26.77 6.36
N ARG A 245 3.50 26.32 7.61
CA ARG A 245 2.38 26.18 8.56
C ARG A 245 1.23 25.38 7.96
N CYS A 246 1.57 24.27 7.30
CA CYS A 246 0.62 23.37 6.63
C CYS A 246 -0.21 24.00 5.49
N LYS A 247 0.28 25.09 4.89
CA LYS A 247 -0.32 25.66 3.68
C LYS A 247 0.41 25.11 2.45
N GLY A 248 -0.30 24.32 1.65
CA GLY A 248 0.17 23.74 0.38
C GLY A 248 0.24 24.75 -0.75
#